data_AF-A0A2V8PNE7-F1
#
_entry.id   AF-A0A2V8PNE7-F1
#
_cell.length_a   1.000
_cell.length_b   1.000
_cell.length_c   1.000
_cell.angle_alpha   90.00
_cell.angle_beta   90.00
_cell.angle_gamma   90.00
#
_symmetry.space_group_name_H-M   'P 1'
#
loop_
_entity.id
_entity.type
_entity.pdbx_description
1 polymer ?
#
loop_
_entity_poly.entity_id
_entity_poly.type
_entity_poly.pdbx_seq_one_letter_code
_entity_poly.pdbx_strand_id
1 'polypeptide(L)'
;MTTKANEKGAAEWLPDCTPSSDIVKMATANPATRAQADKREDYYGVPLLKRPKWRWEIALYFFFEGISAGSFLLGALADLSGNKRLRELARTAYDVSILTLLPCPPLLIADLGRPERFHHMLRVFKPMSPMNLGAWTLTGFSAPVTAITALRLISDGSSSDQNKLVLRSRLGAVGLPFALTMISYPGVLLSTTSTPVWSRSRFLGALFACSSLGNGAAATSFALSWQEGNHNVVLERLAKIESTARICEGAALVTYLATAKDAARPLTKGRHSLLFWLGAVGCGLLLPVIWSDNRKQDKDHLRSRGKSMVRSVLSLAGGLALKWAITHAGRQSADDVQATRNATRPNKGASGWDPA
;
A
#
# COMPACT_ATOMS: atom_id res chain seq x y z
N MET A 1 -66.44 31.46 -0.69
CA MET A 1 -65.72 32.59 -0.07
C MET A 1 -64.25 32.46 -0.42
N THR A 2 -63.81 33.22 -1.42
CA THR A 2 -62.45 33.26 -1.94
C THR A 2 -61.74 34.50 -1.40
N THR A 3 -60.75 34.33 -0.55
CA THR A 3 -59.90 35.43 -0.07
C THR A 3 -58.51 35.32 -0.73
N LYS A 4 -58.24 36.30 -1.60
CA LYS A 4 -56.90 36.61 -2.13
C LYS A 4 -56.01 37.05 -0.96
N ALA A 5 -54.93 36.32 -0.70
CA ALA A 5 -53.88 36.72 0.24
C ALA A 5 -52.64 37.20 -0.54
N ASN A 6 -52.62 38.51 -0.77
CA ASN A 6 -51.48 39.44 -0.78
C ASN A 6 -50.05 38.85 -0.91
N GLU A 7 -49.51 38.80 -2.13
CA GLU A 7 -48.08 38.52 -2.44
C GLU A 7 -47.19 39.79 -2.41
N LYS A 8 -47.49 40.77 -1.55
CA LYS A 8 -46.69 42.01 -1.47
C LYS A 8 -46.03 42.15 -0.09
N GLY A 9 -44.87 41.52 0.08
CA GLY A 9 -44.08 41.72 1.31
C GLY A 9 -42.72 41.04 1.40
N ALA A 10 -42.32 40.17 0.46
CA ALA A 10 -41.07 39.40 0.59
C ALA A 10 -39.89 39.94 -0.23
N ALA A 11 -40.03 41.07 -0.92
CA ALA A 11 -39.06 41.56 -1.91
C ALA A 11 -38.31 42.84 -1.50
N GLU A 12 -38.26 43.18 -0.20
CA GLU A 12 -37.69 44.46 0.27
C GLU A 12 -36.24 44.35 0.81
N TRP A 13 -35.66 43.14 0.85
CA TRP A 13 -34.31 42.90 1.43
C TRP A 13 -33.25 42.39 0.45
N LEU A 14 -33.54 42.30 -0.85
CA LEU A 14 -32.55 41.95 -1.84
C LEU A 14 -31.93 43.24 -2.41
N PRO A 15 -30.62 43.48 -2.26
CA PRO A 15 -29.98 44.63 -2.90
C PRO A 15 -30.17 44.56 -4.43
N ASP A 16 -30.38 45.71 -5.07
CA ASP A 16 -30.67 45.92 -6.52
C ASP A 16 -29.60 45.38 -7.50
N CYS A 17 -28.66 44.58 -7.03
CA CYS A 17 -27.61 43.93 -7.81
C CYS A 17 -27.82 42.41 -7.92
N THR A 18 -29.06 41.92 -7.98
CA THR A 18 -29.30 40.56 -8.47
C THR A 18 -29.45 40.61 -9.99
N PRO A 19 -28.62 39.88 -10.76
CA PRO A 19 -28.72 39.91 -12.21
C PRO A 19 -30.12 39.42 -12.59
N SER A 20 -30.83 40.25 -13.35
CA SER A 20 -32.18 39.97 -13.84
C SER A 20 -32.23 38.56 -14.45
N SER A 21 -33.38 37.90 -14.33
CA SER A 21 -33.58 36.52 -14.81
C SER A 21 -33.17 36.33 -16.29
N ASP A 22 -33.09 37.42 -17.05
CA ASP A 22 -32.66 37.45 -18.44
C ASP A 22 -31.15 37.32 -18.62
N ILE A 23 -30.33 37.83 -17.69
CA ILE A 23 -28.88 37.57 -17.67
C ILE A 23 -28.63 36.10 -17.33
N VAL A 24 -29.40 35.52 -16.40
CA VAL A 24 -29.32 34.09 -16.08
C VAL A 24 -29.73 33.26 -17.29
N LYS A 25 -30.81 33.61 -17.99
CA LYS A 25 -31.25 32.93 -19.23
C LYS A 25 -30.26 33.09 -20.39
N MET A 26 -29.61 34.24 -20.54
CA MET A 26 -28.57 34.46 -21.55
C MET A 26 -27.26 33.72 -21.21
N ALA A 27 -26.89 33.64 -19.92
CA ALA A 27 -25.72 32.89 -19.47
C ALA A 27 -25.95 31.37 -19.47
N THR A 28 -27.19 30.91 -19.28
CA THR A 28 -27.57 29.51 -19.45
C THR A 28 -27.96 29.26 -20.90
N ALA A 29 -26.97 29.02 -21.77
CA ALA A 29 -27.23 28.56 -23.12
C ALA A 29 -28.18 27.34 -23.14
N ASN A 30 -29.12 27.36 -24.07
CA ASN A 30 -30.18 26.36 -24.27
C ASN A 30 -29.59 24.92 -24.22
N PRO A 31 -30.05 24.01 -23.35
CA PRO A 31 -29.44 22.69 -23.15
C PRO A 31 -29.44 21.81 -24.40
N ALA A 32 -30.28 22.09 -25.39
CA ALA A 32 -30.33 21.37 -26.67
C ALA A 32 -29.08 21.58 -27.54
N THR A 33 -28.40 22.73 -27.45
CA THR A 33 -27.21 23.04 -28.27
C THR A 33 -25.91 22.48 -27.68
N ARG A 34 -25.94 21.98 -26.45
CA ARG A 34 -24.75 21.48 -25.70
C ARG A 34 -24.41 20.02 -25.98
N ALA A 35 -25.15 19.36 -26.86
CA ALA A 35 -25.07 17.91 -27.06
C ALA A 35 -23.75 17.40 -27.69
N GLN A 36 -22.84 18.29 -28.10
CA GLN A 36 -21.64 17.86 -28.82
C GLN A 36 -20.39 18.76 -28.66
N ALA A 37 -20.33 19.60 -27.64
CA ALA A 37 -19.04 20.14 -27.21
C ALA A 37 -18.31 19.06 -26.41
N ASP A 38 -17.08 18.70 -26.78
CA ASP A 38 -16.29 17.70 -26.07
C ASP A 38 -16.29 18.07 -24.57
N LYS A 39 -16.70 17.15 -23.71
CA LYS A 39 -16.97 17.40 -22.28
C LYS A 39 -15.72 17.92 -21.52
N ARG A 40 -14.55 17.87 -22.18
CA ARG A 40 -13.24 18.37 -21.75
C ARG A 40 -12.98 19.85 -22.04
N GLU A 41 -13.70 20.47 -22.99
CA GLU A 41 -13.48 21.86 -23.41
C GLU A 41 -14.28 22.88 -22.57
N ASP A 42 -15.25 22.42 -21.79
CA ASP A 42 -15.98 23.26 -20.83
C ASP A 42 -15.12 23.54 -19.57
N TYR A 43 -15.31 24.68 -18.89
CA TYR A 43 -14.60 25.02 -17.63
C TYR A 43 -14.72 23.89 -16.60
N TYR A 44 -15.87 23.21 -16.60
CA TYR A 44 -16.13 22.08 -15.72
C TYR A 44 -15.52 20.74 -16.18
N GLY A 45 -14.82 20.69 -17.31
CA GLY A 45 -14.12 19.53 -17.85
C GLY A 45 -12.64 19.46 -17.48
N VAL A 46 -12.08 20.53 -16.91
CA VAL A 46 -10.64 20.62 -16.58
C VAL A 46 -10.32 19.90 -15.25
N PRO A 47 -9.30 19.04 -15.21
CA PRO A 47 -8.82 18.41 -13.97
C PRO A 47 -8.43 19.44 -12.90
N LEU A 48 -9.00 19.30 -11.71
CA LEU A 48 -8.73 20.19 -10.56
C LEU A 48 -7.39 19.88 -9.89
N LEU A 49 -6.90 18.63 -10.02
CA LEU A 49 -5.68 18.16 -9.36
C LEU A 49 -4.55 18.02 -10.38
N LYS A 50 -3.33 18.35 -9.93
CA LYS A 50 -2.12 17.97 -10.66
C LYS A 50 -1.93 16.47 -10.58
N ARG A 51 -1.58 15.84 -11.71
CA ARG A 51 -1.25 14.42 -11.76
C ARG A 51 -0.10 14.09 -10.78
N PRO A 52 -0.22 13.00 -10.00
CA PRO A 52 0.88 12.48 -9.22
C PRO A 52 2.08 12.19 -10.12
N LYS A 53 3.24 12.73 -9.75
CA LYS A 53 4.48 12.53 -10.51
C LYS A 53 5.11 11.15 -10.25
N TRP A 54 4.65 10.43 -9.23
CA TRP A 54 5.16 9.13 -8.83
C TRP A 54 5.19 8.16 -10.00
N ARG A 55 6.38 7.65 -10.31
CA ARG A 55 6.63 6.76 -11.44
C ARG A 55 6.66 5.30 -11.00
N TRP A 56 7.22 4.44 -11.85
CA TRP A 56 7.27 2.99 -11.63
C TRP A 56 8.19 2.63 -10.45
N GLU A 57 9.17 3.49 -10.18
CA GLU A 57 10.15 3.43 -9.10
C GLU A 57 9.45 3.30 -7.75
N ILE A 58 8.39 4.08 -7.50
CA ILE A 58 7.63 4.04 -6.23
C ILE A 58 6.85 2.73 -6.06
N ALA A 59 6.28 2.19 -7.14
CA ALA A 59 5.55 0.92 -7.09
C ALA A 59 6.50 -0.23 -6.69
N LEU A 60 7.70 -0.24 -7.27
CA LEU A 60 8.75 -1.21 -6.92
C LEU A 60 9.29 -0.98 -5.51
N TYR A 61 9.52 0.27 -5.12
CA TYR A 61 9.94 0.62 -3.77
C TYR A 61 8.95 0.06 -2.73
N PHE A 62 7.65 0.33 -2.86
CA PHE A 62 6.64 -0.22 -1.93
C PHE A 62 6.62 -1.75 -1.92
N PHE A 63 6.94 -2.39 -3.04
CA PHE A 63 7.00 -3.84 -3.14
C PHE A 63 8.19 -4.40 -2.38
N PHE A 64 9.41 -3.93 -2.68
CA PHE A 64 10.65 -4.35 -2.04
C PHE A 64 10.68 -3.98 -0.54
N GLU A 65 10.25 -2.78 -0.18
CA GLU A 65 10.10 -2.33 1.21
C GLU A 65 9.18 -3.28 1.99
N GLY A 66 8.03 -3.62 1.40
CA GLY A 66 7.07 -4.53 2.04
C GLY A 66 7.63 -5.93 2.26
N ILE A 67 8.38 -6.48 1.29
CA ILE A 67 9.07 -7.77 1.47
C ILE A 67 10.14 -7.66 2.54
N SER A 68 10.92 -6.59 2.52
CA SER A 68 12.03 -6.39 3.44
C SER A 68 11.56 -6.29 4.88
N ALA A 69 10.57 -5.45 5.15
CA ALA A 69 10.02 -5.27 6.48
C ALA A 69 9.18 -6.49 6.93
N GLY A 70 8.42 -7.12 6.03
CA GLY A 70 7.65 -8.32 6.31
C GLY A 70 8.54 -9.52 6.68
N SER A 71 9.63 -9.74 5.94
CA SER A 71 10.62 -10.78 6.25
C SER A 71 11.39 -10.48 7.54
N PHE A 72 11.81 -9.23 7.76
CA PHE A 72 12.43 -8.82 9.02
C PHE A 72 11.55 -9.13 10.24
N LEU A 73 10.25 -8.79 10.15
CA LEU A 73 9.28 -9.04 11.22
C LEU A 73 9.21 -10.55 11.56
N LEU A 74 9.17 -11.42 10.54
CA LEU A 74 9.18 -12.87 10.74
C LEU A 74 10.49 -13.35 11.39
N GLY A 75 11.63 -12.81 10.96
CA GLY A 75 12.93 -13.16 11.52
C GLY A 75 13.10 -12.72 12.97
N ALA A 76 12.68 -11.50 13.29
CA ALA A 76 12.70 -10.95 14.64
C ALA A 76 11.79 -11.73 15.59
N LEU A 77 10.57 -12.07 15.16
CA LEU A 77 9.65 -12.89 15.97
C LEU A 77 10.19 -14.33 16.19
N ALA A 78 10.83 -14.91 15.17
CA ALA A 78 11.48 -16.21 15.29
C ALA A 78 12.64 -16.21 16.30
N ASP A 79 13.43 -15.15 16.33
CA ASP A 79 14.50 -14.97 17.31
C ASP A 79 13.99 -14.72 18.72
N LEU A 80 12.92 -13.93 18.87
CA LEU A 80 12.28 -13.68 20.15
C LEU A 80 11.64 -14.94 20.72
N SER A 81 11.19 -15.87 19.87
CA SER A 81 10.68 -17.17 20.32
C SER A 81 11.77 -18.08 20.92
N GLY A 82 13.07 -17.82 20.69
CA GLY A 82 14.18 -18.61 21.22
C GLY A 82 14.25 -20.07 20.73
N ASN A 83 13.38 -20.47 19.79
CA ASN A 83 13.28 -21.85 19.34
C ASN A 83 14.38 -22.18 18.32
N LYS A 84 15.26 -23.13 18.65
CA LYS A 84 16.37 -23.57 17.78
C LYS A 84 15.90 -24.00 16.39
N ARG A 85 14.69 -24.58 16.28
CA ARG A 85 14.10 -25.00 14.99
C ARG A 85 13.75 -23.83 14.06
N LEU A 86 13.56 -22.62 14.60
CA LEU A 86 13.24 -21.42 13.83
C LEU A 86 14.48 -20.61 13.45
N ARG A 87 15.68 -21.09 13.82
CA ARG A 87 16.89 -20.29 13.64
C ARG A 87 17.29 -20.14 12.18
N GLU A 88 17.11 -21.19 11.38
CA GLU A 88 17.30 -21.15 9.93
C GLU A 88 16.27 -20.27 9.24
N LEU A 89 15.03 -20.27 9.74
CA LEU A 89 14.00 -19.33 9.29
C LEU A 89 14.39 -17.89 9.58
N ALA A 90 14.84 -17.60 10.81
CA ALA A 90 15.26 -16.26 11.18
C ALA A 90 16.41 -15.78 10.30
N ARG A 91 17.41 -16.64 10.09
CA ARG A 91 18.54 -16.39 9.18
C ARG A 91 18.07 -16.06 7.77
N THR A 92 17.31 -16.95 7.16
CA THR A 92 16.81 -16.76 5.79
C THR A 92 15.92 -15.53 5.67
N ALA A 93 15.13 -15.22 6.71
CA ALA A 93 14.28 -14.05 6.75
C ALA A 93 15.07 -12.73 6.81
N TYR A 94 16.16 -12.66 7.58
CA TYR A 94 17.05 -11.51 7.55
C TYR A 94 17.80 -11.39 6.22
N ASP A 95 18.20 -12.51 5.60
CA ASP A 95 18.88 -12.50 4.29
C ASP A 95 17.96 -11.96 3.18
N VAL A 96 16.69 -12.39 3.17
CA VAL A 96 15.66 -11.82 2.30
C VAL A 96 15.43 -10.34 2.63
N SER A 97 15.42 -9.98 3.91
CA SER A 97 15.18 -8.61 4.34
C SER A 97 16.26 -7.65 3.84
N ILE A 98 17.54 -7.97 4.04
CA ILE A 98 18.63 -7.12 3.55
C ILE A 98 18.68 -7.08 2.03
N LEU A 99 18.50 -8.23 1.36
CA LEU A 99 18.54 -8.31 -0.11
C LEU A 99 17.47 -7.43 -0.76
N THR A 100 16.27 -7.40 -0.18
CA THR A 100 15.17 -6.56 -0.66
C THR A 100 15.24 -5.12 -0.15
N LEU A 101 15.98 -4.84 0.93
CA LEU A 101 16.25 -3.47 1.38
C LEU A 101 17.19 -2.72 0.45
N LEU A 102 18.22 -3.39 -0.10
CA LEU A 102 19.25 -2.76 -0.96
C LEU A 102 18.71 -1.92 -2.12
N PRO A 103 17.71 -2.37 -2.92
CA PRO A 103 17.18 -1.54 -4.01
C PRO A 103 16.31 -0.37 -3.52
N CYS A 104 15.82 -0.37 -2.28
CA CYS A 104 14.86 0.62 -1.79
C CYS A 104 15.40 2.06 -1.78
N PRO A 105 16.55 2.39 -1.15
CA PRO A 105 17.08 3.75 -1.18
C PRO A 105 17.42 4.25 -2.61
N PRO A 106 18.07 3.46 -3.50
CA PRO A 106 18.30 3.86 -4.88
C PRO A 106 17.01 4.17 -5.66
N LEU A 107 15.98 3.32 -5.53
CA LEU A 107 14.67 3.55 -6.16
C LEU A 107 14.05 4.86 -5.69
N LEU A 108 14.16 5.15 -4.39
CA LEU A 108 13.61 6.36 -3.80
C LEU A 108 14.39 7.60 -4.24
N ILE A 109 15.73 7.53 -4.26
CA ILE A 109 16.60 8.61 -4.77
C ILE A 109 16.37 8.86 -6.26
N ALA A 110 16.12 7.83 -7.06
CA ALA A 110 15.84 7.97 -8.49
C ALA A 110 14.48 8.67 -8.76
N ASP A 111 13.48 8.48 -7.90
CA ASP A 111 12.21 9.20 -8.01
C ASP A 111 12.35 10.69 -7.63
N LEU A 112 13.37 11.05 -6.83
CA LEU A 112 13.68 12.47 -6.59
C LEU A 112 14.11 13.11 -7.92
N GLY A 113 13.33 14.08 -8.40
CA GLY A 113 13.70 14.86 -9.60
C GLY A 113 15.04 15.62 -9.50
N ARG A 114 15.66 15.69 -8.31
CA ARG A 114 17.03 16.17 -8.07
C ARG A 114 17.75 15.24 -7.08
N PRO A 115 18.34 14.12 -7.53
CA PRO A 115 18.90 13.09 -6.65
C PRO A 115 20.07 13.59 -5.79
N GLU A 116 20.87 14.53 -6.29
CA GLU A 116 22.00 15.16 -5.58
C GLU A 116 21.61 15.77 -4.23
N ARG A 117 20.33 16.17 -4.09
CA ARG A 117 19.79 16.84 -2.90
C ARG A 117 19.11 15.89 -1.91
N PHE A 118 19.19 14.57 -2.10
CA PHE A 118 18.48 13.59 -1.25
C PHE A 118 18.79 13.80 0.24
N HIS A 119 20.03 14.13 0.56
CA HIS A 119 20.51 14.33 1.93
C HIS A 119 19.79 15.48 2.64
N HIS A 120 19.18 16.44 1.93
CA HIS A 120 18.32 17.47 2.54
C HIS A 120 17.10 16.89 3.25
N MET A 121 16.59 15.74 2.80
CA MET A 121 15.45 15.06 3.40
C MET A 121 15.78 14.49 4.79
N LEU A 122 17.07 14.22 5.06
CA LEU A 122 17.58 13.66 6.31
C LEU A 122 18.18 14.71 7.25
N ARG A 123 18.16 16.01 6.90
CA ARG A 123 18.71 17.07 7.75
C ARG A 123 17.77 17.50 8.88
N VAL A 124 16.46 17.42 8.66
CA VAL A 124 15.45 17.89 9.61
C VAL A 124 14.45 16.78 9.89
N PHE A 125 14.12 16.59 11.16
CA PHE A 125 13.05 15.71 11.60
C PHE A 125 11.72 16.48 11.64
N LYS A 126 10.80 16.13 10.73
CA LYS A 126 9.46 16.71 10.58
C LYS A 126 8.42 15.58 10.59
N PRO A 127 8.08 15.03 11.78
CA PRO A 127 7.21 13.86 11.90
C PRO A 127 5.78 14.10 11.38
N MET A 128 5.32 15.35 11.36
CA MET A 128 4.01 15.74 10.81
C MET A 128 3.94 15.63 9.29
N SER A 129 5.08 15.55 8.59
CA SER A 129 5.12 15.26 7.16
C SER A 129 5.26 13.76 6.98
N PRO A 130 4.24 13.06 6.42
CA PRO A 130 4.32 11.63 6.16
C PRO A 130 5.62 11.28 5.43
N MET A 131 5.93 11.99 4.33
CA MET A 131 7.12 11.74 3.52
C MET A 131 8.45 11.80 4.32
N ASN A 132 8.59 12.75 5.24
CA ASN A 132 9.80 12.85 6.08
C ASN A 132 9.85 11.74 7.13
N LEU A 133 8.71 11.41 7.74
CA LEU A 133 8.60 10.26 8.65
C LEU A 133 9.02 8.96 7.94
N GLY A 134 8.60 8.77 6.69
CA GLY A 134 9.03 7.65 5.84
C GLY A 134 10.54 7.56 5.64
N ALA A 135 11.20 8.68 5.35
CA ALA A 135 12.66 8.72 5.16
C ALA A 135 13.43 8.35 6.45
N TRP A 136 13.00 8.88 7.58
CA TRP A 136 13.61 8.58 8.88
C TRP A 136 13.32 7.16 9.36
N THR A 137 12.12 6.64 9.09
CA THR A 137 11.76 5.27 9.43
C THR A 137 12.50 4.25 8.57
N LEU A 138 12.69 4.51 7.27
CA LEU A 138 13.55 3.69 6.41
C LEU A 138 15.01 3.70 6.90
N THR A 139 15.52 4.86 7.27
CA THR A 139 16.88 5.01 7.82
C THR A 139 17.02 4.24 9.15
N GLY A 140 16.07 4.44 10.07
CA GLY A 140 16.01 3.74 11.35
C GLY A 140 15.81 2.23 11.22
N PHE A 141 15.09 1.77 10.20
CA PHE A 141 14.92 0.36 9.84
C PHE A 141 16.21 -0.25 9.26
N SER A 142 16.96 0.52 8.46
CA SER A 142 18.19 0.02 7.84
C SER A 142 19.29 -0.34 8.85
N ALA A 143 19.38 0.39 9.96
CA ALA A 143 20.38 0.15 11.00
C ALA A 143 20.29 -1.26 11.64
N PRO A 144 19.16 -1.73 12.19
CA PRO A 144 19.06 -3.07 12.76
C PRO A 144 19.19 -4.18 11.69
N VAL A 145 18.66 -3.99 10.48
CA VAL A 145 18.79 -4.97 9.38
C VAL A 145 20.25 -5.19 9.01
N THR A 146 20.99 -4.10 8.79
CA THR A 146 22.42 -4.15 8.48
C THR A 146 23.25 -4.66 9.64
N ALA A 147 22.96 -4.24 10.88
CA ALA A 147 23.68 -4.70 12.08
C ALA A 147 23.54 -6.20 12.31
N ILE A 148 22.33 -6.76 12.13
CA ILE A 148 22.10 -8.21 12.23
C ILE A 148 22.85 -8.96 11.13
N THR A 149 22.85 -8.43 9.90
CA THR A 149 23.56 -9.02 8.77
C THR A 149 25.08 -8.99 9.00
N ALA A 150 25.63 -7.85 9.44
CA ALA A 150 27.04 -7.70 9.76
C ALA A 150 27.47 -8.61 10.92
N LEU A 151 26.66 -8.69 11.98
CA LEU A 151 26.89 -9.60 13.09
C LEU A 151 26.97 -11.04 12.59
N ARG A 152 26.13 -11.45 11.64
CA ARG A 152 26.18 -12.80 11.06
C ARG A 152 27.45 -13.03 10.23
N LEU A 153 27.81 -12.11 9.34
CA LEU A 153 29.01 -12.24 8.51
C LEU A 153 30.30 -12.32 9.33
N ILE A 154 30.41 -11.55 10.41
CA ILE A 154 31.59 -11.55 11.29
C ILE A 154 31.62 -12.80 12.19
N SER A 155 30.46 -13.38 12.49
CA SER A 155 30.33 -14.35 13.57
C SER A 155 30.25 -15.82 13.13
N ASP A 156 30.29 -16.10 11.84
CA ASP A 156 30.18 -17.45 11.26
C ASP A 156 31.32 -18.42 11.65
N GLY A 157 32.36 -17.94 12.37
CA GLY A 157 33.49 -18.74 12.84
C GLY A 157 33.66 -18.92 14.36
N SER A 158 32.76 -18.40 15.23
CA SER A 158 32.99 -18.38 16.69
C SER A 158 31.92 -19.11 17.53
N SER A 159 32.36 -19.93 18.49
CA SER A 159 31.56 -20.87 19.30
C SER A 159 30.59 -20.26 20.33
N SER A 160 30.54 -18.93 20.51
CA SER A 160 29.66 -18.30 21.50
C SER A 160 28.25 -18.05 20.92
N ASP A 161 27.42 -19.09 20.90
CA ASP A 161 26.15 -19.05 20.18
C ASP A 161 24.99 -18.36 20.95
N GLN A 162 25.06 -18.36 22.28
CA GLN A 162 23.99 -17.81 23.12
C GLN A 162 24.02 -16.28 23.21
N ASN A 163 25.18 -15.67 23.49
CA ASN A 163 25.31 -14.20 23.56
C ASN A 163 24.96 -13.53 22.22
N LYS A 164 25.29 -14.19 21.10
CA LYS A 164 24.94 -13.73 19.75
C LYS A 164 23.44 -13.75 19.50
N LEU A 165 22.75 -14.79 19.96
CA LEU A 165 21.29 -14.87 19.86
C LEU A 165 20.63 -13.75 20.66
N VAL A 166 21.09 -13.50 21.90
CA VAL A 166 20.56 -12.41 22.74
C VAL A 166 20.78 -11.06 22.08
N LEU A 167 21.96 -10.78 21.53
CA LEU A 167 22.24 -9.54 20.81
C LEU A 167 21.36 -9.39 19.57
N ARG A 168 21.21 -10.46 18.79
CA ARG A 168 20.35 -10.47 17.59
C ARG A 168 18.88 -10.25 17.94
N SER A 169 18.36 -10.91 18.97
CA SER A 169 16.99 -10.72 19.46
C SER A 169 16.75 -9.29 19.95
N ARG A 170 17.75 -8.67 20.62
CA ARG A 170 17.67 -7.25 21.03
C ARG A 170 17.64 -6.31 19.82
N LEU A 171 18.51 -6.51 18.85
CA LEU A 171 18.52 -5.73 17.61
C LEU A 171 17.20 -5.92 16.82
N GLY A 172 16.69 -7.14 16.76
CA GLY A 172 15.40 -7.48 16.17
C GLY A 172 14.24 -6.77 16.88
N ALA A 173 14.25 -6.76 18.21
CA ALA A 173 13.25 -6.03 19.01
C ALA A 173 13.28 -4.52 18.76
N VAL A 174 14.47 -3.93 18.65
CA VAL A 174 14.64 -2.50 18.30
C VAL A 174 14.14 -2.21 16.89
N GLY A 175 14.34 -3.12 15.93
CA GLY A 175 13.86 -2.96 14.56
C GLY A 175 12.36 -3.21 14.36
N LEU A 176 11.70 -3.91 15.29
CA LEU A 176 10.28 -4.26 15.21
C LEU A 176 9.32 -3.05 15.01
N PRO A 177 9.41 -1.95 15.79
CA PRO A 177 8.56 -0.77 15.58
C PRO A 177 8.78 -0.12 14.21
N PHE A 178 10.02 -0.10 13.72
CA PHE A 178 10.33 0.41 12.39
C PHE A 178 9.74 -0.49 11.29
N ALA A 179 9.88 -1.82 11.43
CA ALA A 179 9.32 -2.79 10.48
C ALA A 179 7.79 -2.70 10.40
N LEU A 180 7.10 -2.62 11.54
CA LEU A 180 5.64 -2.47 11.60
C LEU A 180 5.18 -1.17 10.94
N THR A 181 5.96 -0.10 11.12
CA THR A 181 5.70 1.18 10.48
C THR A 181 5.89 1.05 8.96
N MET A 182 7.02 0.54 8.48
CA MET A 182 7.32 0.36 7.05
C MET A 182 6.29 -0.51 6.31
N ILE A 183 5.76 -1.55 6.97
CA ILE A 183 4.75 -2.46 6.40
C ILE A 183 3.43 -1.73 6.07
N SER A 184 3.04 -0.74 6.88
CA SER A 184 1.73 -0.07 6.79
C SER A 184 1.80 1.37 6.24
N TYR A 185 2.91 2.05 6.49
CA TYR A 185 3.14 3.46 6.22
C TYR A 185 2.92 3.86 4.74
N PRO A 186 3.34 3.09 3.72
CA PRO A 186 3.05 3.43 2.33
C PRO A 186 1.56 3.62 2.03
N GLY A 187 0.70 2.80 2.63
CA GLY A 187 -0.75 2.93 2.50
C GLY A 187 -1.29 4.17 3.21
N VAL A 188 -0.72 4.51 4.37
CA VAL A 188 -1.05 5.75 5.09
C VAL A 188 -0.62 6.98 4.30
N LEU A 189 0.62 6.99 3.79
CA LEU A 189 1.17 8.05 2.94
C LEU A 189 0.23 8.34 1.76
N LEU A 190 -0.16 7.29 1.02
CA LEU A 190 -1.13 7.39 -0.06
C LEU A 190 -2.46 8.00 0.41
N SER A 191 -3.00 7.55 1.54
CA SER A 191 -4.28 8.04 2.07
C SER A 191 -4.27 9.51 2.49
N THR A 192 -3.11 10.08 2.82
CA THR A 192 -2.96 11.50 3.20
C THR A 192 -2.85 12.44 2.00
N THR A 193 -2.86 11.93 0.77
CA THR A 193 -2.82 12.75 -0.45
C THR A 193 -4.21 13.23 -0.86
N SER A 194 -4.29 14.17 -1.80
CA SER A 194 -5.58 14.68 -2.31
C SER A 194 -6.20 13.82 -3.42
N THR A 195 -5.54 12.77 -3.90
CA THR A 195 -6.07 11.95 -5.01
C THR A 195 -7.24 11.08 -4.55
N PRO A 196 -8.41 11.14 -5.21
CA PRO A 196 -9.64 10.50 -4.71
C PRO A 196 -9.52 9.00 -4.41
N VAL A 197 -8.85 8.24 -5.29
CA VAL A 197 -8.69 6.78 -5.14
C VAL A 197 -7.86 6.37 -3.91
N TRP A 198 -7.01 7.27 -3.40
CA TRP A 198 -6.20 7.02 -2.19
C TRP A 198 -6.82 7.65 -0.95
N SER A 199 -7.30 8.89 -1.06
CA SER A 199 -7.72 9.72 0.09
C SER A 199 -9.03 9.27 0.73
N ARG A 200 -9.90 8.61 -0.04
CA ARG A 200 -11.23 8.22 0.43
C ARG A 200 -11.25 7.04 1.40
N SER A 201 -10.14 6.32 1.56
CA SER A 201 -10.11 5.12 2.39
C SER A 201 -8.95 5.10 3.37
N ARG A 202 -9.28 5.12 4.67
CA ARG A 202 -8.33 4.92 5.77
C ARG A 202 -7.77 3.50 5.85
N PHE A 203 -8.38 2.54 5.16
CA PHE A 203 -7.99 1.13 5.22
C PHE A 203 -6.80 0.79 4.32
N LEU A 204 -6.30 1.76 3.55
CA LEU A 204 -5.17 1.55 2.66
C LEU A 204 -3.90 1.15 3.42
N GLY A 205 -3.68 1.72 4.61
CA GLY A 205 -2.58 1.29 5.49
C GLY A 205 -2.68 -0.18 5.92
N ALA A 206 -3.89 -0.64 6.29
CA ALA A 206 -4.14 -2.03 6.67
C ALA A 206 -3.98 -2.98 5.48
N LEU A 207 -4.43 -2.57 4.29
CA LEU A 207 -4.27 -3.34 3.05
C LEU A 207 -2.78 -3.54 2.72
N PHE A 208 -1.99 -2.47 2.75
CA PHE A 208 -0.54 -2.54 2.54
C PHE A 208 0.13 -3.38 3.62
N ALA A 209 -0.35 -3.31 4.86
CA ALA A 209 0.22 -4.08 5.95
C ALA A 209 0.06 -5.59 5.76
N CYS A 210 -1.16 -6.04 5.47
CA CYS A 210 -1.47 -7.45 5.23
C CYS A 210 -0.72 -7.96 3.98
N SER A 211 -0.74 -7.18 2.90
CA SER A 211 -0.04 -7.52 1.65
C SER A 211 1.46 -7.66 1.86
N SER A 212 2.10 -6.73 2.57
CA SER A 212 3.54 -6.75 2.82
C SER A 212 3.94 -7.91 3.74
N LEU A 213 3.15 -8.24 4.76
CA LEU A 213 3.36 -9.42 5.60
C LEU A 213 3.27 -10.72 4.77
N GLY A 214 2.26 -10.84 3.92
CA GLY A 214 2.09 -11.97 3.00
C GLY A 214 3.26 -12.10 2.02
N ASN A 215 3.71 -10.99 1.44
CA ASN A 215 4.85 -10.98 0.52
C ASN A 215 6.17 -11.34 1.25
N GLY A 216 6.36 -10.90 2.50
CA GLY A 216 7.50 -11.31 3.33
C GLY A 216 7.49 -12.82 3.62
N ALA A 217 6.33 -13.39 3.99
CA ALA A 217 6.17 -14.83 4.20
C ALA A 217 6.39 -15.65 2.92
N ALA A 218 5.90 -15.14 1.77
CA ALA A 218 6.08 -15.78 0.47
C ALA A 218 7.56 -15.77 0.03
N ALA A 219 8.25 -14.64 0.16
CA ALA A 219 9.67 -14.50 -0.20
C ALA A 219 10.58 -15.36 0.70
N THR A 220 10.31 -15.41 2.00
CA THR A 220 11.06 -16.27 2.93
C THR A 220 10.81 -17.75 2.66
N SER A 221 9.57 -18.14 2.34
CA SER A 221 9.25 -19.50 1.90
C SER A 221 9.95 -19.88 0.60
N PHE A 222 10.05 -18.95 -0.35
CA PHE A 222 10.76 -19.15 -1.61
C PHE A 222 12.26 -19.36 -1.37
N ALA A 223 12.90 -18.50 -0.59
CA ALA A 223 14.31 -18.62 -0.25
C ALA A 223 14.63 -19.92 0.52
N LEU A 224 13.79 -20.30 1.48
CA LEU A 224 13.93 -21.58 2.20
C LEU A 224 13.74 -22.78 1.26
N SER A 225 12.80 -22.71 0.31
CA SER A 225 12.59 -23.80 -0.63
C SER A 225 13.77 -24.03 -1.57
N TRP A 226 14.63 -23.04 -1.75
CA TRP A 226 15.88 -23.15 -2.51
C TRP A 226 16.99 -23.86 -1.71
N GLN A 227 17.01 -23.72 -0.38
CA GLN A 227 18.01 -24.34 0.48
C GLN A 227 17.74 -25.85 0.65
N GLU A 228 18.80 -26.66 0.68
CA GLU A 228 18.69 -28.09 0.97
C GLU A 228 18.46 -28.31 2.48
N GLY A 229 17.37 -28.99 2.84
CA GLY A 229 17.08 -29.35 4.23
C GLY A 229 15.63 -29.76 4.48
N ASN A 230 15.35 -30.28 5.69
CA ASN A 230 14.01 -30.68 6.10
C ASN A 230 13.26 -29.52 6.78
N HIS A 231 12.80 -28.56 5.97
CA HIS A 231 12.08 -27.37 6.44
C HIS A 231 10.56 -27.51 6.38
N ASN A 232 10.02 -28.71 6.20
CA ASN A 232 8.59 -28.92 5.91
C ASN A 232 7.67 -28.28 6.97
N VAL A 233 7.99 -28.45 8.25
CA VAL A 233 7.21 -27.87 9.36
C VAL A 233 7.25 -26.34 9.35
N VAL A 234 8.41 -25.78 9.03
CA VAL A 234 8.63 -24.33 8.97
C VAL A 234 7.90 -23.73 7.77
N LEU A 235 8.01 -24.37 6.60
CA LEU A 235 7.30 -23.99 5.40
C LEU A 235 5.78 -24.10 5.56
N GLU A 236 5.28 -25.06 6.35
CA GLU A 236 3.85 -25.16 6.67
C GLU A 236 3.38 -23.99 7.53
N ARG A 237 4.16 -23.61 8.56
CA ARG A 237 3.84 -22.45 9.40
C ARG A 237 3.87 -21.15 8.59
N LEU A 238 4.87 -20.97 7.73
CA LEU A 238 4.94 -19.82 6.83
C LEU A 238 3.76 -19.78 5.86
N ALA A 239 3.37 -20.92 5.29
CA ALA A 239 2.18 -21.00 4.43
C ALA A 239 0.91 -20.61 5.20
N LYS A 240 0.74 -21.02 6.46
CA LYS A 240 -0.39 -20.59 7.31
C LYS A 240 -0.37 -19.09 7.57
N ILE A 241 0.79 -18.53 7.92
CA ILE A 241 0.94 -17.08 8.12
C ILE A 241 0.58 -16.32 6.83
N GLU A 242 1.06 -16.80 5.69
CA GLU A 242 0.77 -16.21 4.39
C GLU A 242 -0.71 -16.29 4.04
N SER A 243 -1.36 -17.46 4.16
CA SER A 243 -2.79 -17.62 3.90
C SER A 243 -3.63 -16.72 4.81
N THR A 244 -3.30 -16.62 6.11
CA THR A 244 -3.97 -15.69 7.02
C THR A 244 -3.77 -14.24 6.59
N ALA A 245 -2.54 -13.85 6.22
CA ALA A 245 -2.26 -12.50 5.73
C ALA A 245 -3.04 -12.19 4.43
N ARG A 246 -3.19 -13.16 3.51
CA ARG A 246 -4.01 -13.02 2.30
C ARG A 246 -5.49 -12.90 2.60
N ILE A 247 -6.02 -13.65 3.57
CA ILE A 247 -7.43 -13.49 4.00
C ILE A 247 -7.65 -12.07 4.57
N CYS A 248 -6.76 -11.61 5.45
CA CYS A 248 -6.83 -10.25 5.99
C CYS A 248 -6.66 -9.17 4.91
N GLU A 249 -5.78 -9.39 3.93
CA GLU A 249 -5.61 -8.51 2.77
C GLU A 249 -6.90 -8.44 1.94
N GLY A 250 -7.56 -9.58 1.72
CA GLY A 250 -8.84 -9.65 1.02
C GLY A 250 -9.95 -8.88 1.75
N ALA A 251 -10.05 -9.06 3.06
CA ALA A 251 -11.00 -8.32 3.89
C ALA A 251 -10.71 -6.80 3.87
N ALA A 252 -9.43 -6.40 3.96
CA ALA A 252 -9.02 -5.01 3.85
C ALA A 252 -9.31 -4.45 2.46
N LEU A 253 -9.15 -5.24 1.39
CA LEU A 253 -9.42 -4.85 0.01
C LEU A 253 -10.91 -4.66 -0.23
N VAL A 254 -11.76 -5.56 0.25
CA VAL A 254 -13.22 -5.42 0.19
C VAL A 254 -13.67 -4.16 0.93
N THR A 255 -13.13 -3.94 2.13
CA THR A 255 -13.43 -2.73 2.91
C THR A 255 -12.95 -1.45 2.20
N TYR A 256 -11.77 -1.50 1.58
CA TYR A 256 -11.24 -0.43 0.74
C TYR A 256 -12.19 -0.11 -0.44
N LEU A 257 -12.61 -1.12 -1.19
CA LEU A 257 -13.53 -0.92 -2.33
C LEU A 257 -14.90 -0.41 -1.88
N ALA A 258 -15.43 -0.91 -0.77
CA ALA A 258 -16.71 -0.48 -0.21
C ALA A 258 -16.68 0.98 0.28
N THR A 259 -15.54 1.44 0.81
CA THR A 259 -15.36 2.83 1.30
C THR A 259 -15.05 3.80 0.16
N ALA A 260 -14.21 3.40 -0.80
CA ALA A 260 -13.82 4.24 -1.93
C ALA A 260 -14.94 4.41 -2.98
N LYS A 261 -15.87 3.43 -3.10
CA LYS A 261 -17.02 3.46 -4.02
C LYS A 261 -16.63 3.94 -5.43
N ASP A 262 -17.19 5.07 -5.88
CA ASP A 262 -16.95 5.62 -7.20
C ASP A 262 -15.50 6.09 -7.41
N ALA A 263 -14.78 6.43 -6.35
CA ALA A 263 -13.37 6.80 -6.44
C ALA A 263 -12.46 5.60 -6.79
N ALA A 264 -12.93 4.35 -6.59
CA ALA A 264 -12.21 3.14 -6.98
C ALA A 264 -12.48 2.70 -8.43
N ARG A 265 -13.33 3.41 -9.19
CA ARG A 265 -13.60 3.10 -10.61
C ARG A 265 -12.33 3.01 -11.48
N PRO A 266 -11.30 3.87 -11.31
CA PRO A 266 -10.05 3.74 -12.07
C PRO A 266 -9.31 2.42 -11.80
N LEU A 267 -9.49 1.83 -10.62
CA LEU A 267 -8.87 0.56 -10.25
C LEU A 267 -9.66 -0.64 -10.80
N THR A 268 -11.00 -0.59 -10.76
CA THR A 268 -11.86 -1.72 -11.16
C THR A 268 -12.21 -1.76 -12.64
N LYS A 269 -12.30 -0.60 -13.30
CA LYS A 269 -12.69 -0.46 -14.72
C LYS A 269 -11.70 0.36 -15.56
N GLY A 270 -10.63 0.89 -14.96
CA GLY A 270 -9.63 1.68 -15.69
C GLY A 270 -8.64 0.82 -16.49
N ARG A 271 -7.64 1.47 -17.07
CA ARG A 271 -6.64 0.81 -17.95
C ARG A 271 -5.85 -0.31 -17.26
N HIS A 272 -5.71 -0.23 -15.93
CA HIS A 272 -4.96 -1.21 -15.13
C HIS A 272 -5.89 -2.20 -14.40
N SER A 273 -7.17 -2.23 -14.74
CA SER A 273 -8.15 -3.15 -14.15
C SER A 273 -7.82 -4.62 -14.36
N LEU A 274 -7.26 -4.98 -15.53
CA LEU A 274 -6.78 -6.34 -15.79
C LEU A 274 -5.66 -6.75 -14.82
N LEU A 275 -4.69 -5.88 -14.57
CA LEU A 275 -3.61 -6.16 -13.61
C LEU A 275 -4.15 -6.27 -12.18
N PHE A 276 -5.16 -5.48 -11.84
CA PHE A 276 -5.82 -5.55 -10.54
C PHE A 276 -6.61 -6.86 -10.37
N TRP A 277 -7.52 -7.18 -11.28
CA TRP A 277 -8.38 -8.36 -11.16
C TRP A 277 -7.64 -9.67 -11.40
N LEU A 278 -6.86 -9.77 -12.47
CA LEU A 278 -6.17 -11.00 -12.83
C LEU A 278 -4.89 -11.16 -12.00
N GLY A 279 -4.11 -10.09 -11.87
CA GLY A 279 -2.85 -10.11 -11.13
C GLY A 279 -3.03 -10.09 -9.61
N ALA A 280 -3.60 -9.01 -9.06
CA ALA A 280 -3.69 -8.85 -7.61
C ALA A 280 -4.74 -9.78 -6.97
N VAL A 281 -5.96 -9.80 -7.51
CA VAL A 281 -7.06 -10.60 -6.93
C VAL A 281 -6.98 -12.06 -7.34
N GLY A 282 -6.83 -12.37 -8.63
CA GLY A 282 -6.76 -13.73 -9.14
C GLY A 282 -5.49 -14.45 -8.67
N CYS A 283 -4.34 -14.02 -9.21
CA CYS A 283 -3.04 -14.64 -8.93
C CYS A 283 -2.55 -14.37 -7.50
N GLY A 284 -2.68 -13.16 -6.97
CA GLY A 284 -2.13 -12.81 -5.66
C GLY A 284 -2.92 -13.29 -4.46
N LEU A 285 -4.25 -13.21 -4.54
CA LEU A 285 -5.12 -13.38 -3.38
C LEU A 285 -5.83 -14.74 -3.38
N LEU A 286 -6.50 -15.08 -4.49
CA LEU A 286 -7.37 -16.26 -4.54
C LEU A 286 -6.59 -17.55 -4.81
N LEU A 287 -5.76 -17.56 -5.85
CA LEU A 287 -5.03 -18.77 -6.26
C LEU A 287 -4.13 -19.34 -5.15
N PRO A 288 -3.34 -18.55 -4.39
CA PRO A 288 -2.47 -19.10 -3.35
C PRO A 288 -3.23 -19.69 -2.16
N VAL A 289 -4.45 -19.18 -1.89
CA VAL A 289 -5.34 -19.65 -0.81
C VAL A 289 -6.12 -20.89 -1.27
N ILE A 290 -6.63 -20.91 -2.50
CA ILE A 290 -7.32 -22.08 -3.07
C ILE A 290 -6.34 -23.25 -3.23
N TRP A 291 -5.09 -22.94 -3.59
CA TRP A 291 -4.03 -23.94 -3.70
C TRP A 291 -3.36 -24.27 -2.36
N SER A 292 -3.86 -23.71 -1.24
CA SER A 292 -3.42 -24.06 0.12
C SER A 292 -4.26 -25.17 0.74
N ASP A 293 -4.18 -26.39 0.20
CA ASP A 293 -4.22 -27.66 0.93
C ASP A 293 -3.94 -28.79 -0.09
N ASN A 294 -3.04 -29.76 0.11
CA ASN A 294 -3.09 -30.78 1.16
C ASN A 294 -1.66 -31.30 1.43
N ARG A 295 -0.84 -30.53 2.19
CA ARG A 295 0.58 -30.87 2.42
C ARG A 295 0.78 -32.14 3.25
N LYS A 296 -0.24 -32.58 4.00
CA LYS A 296 -0.24 -33.85 4.74
C LYS A 296 -0.21 -35.09 3.83
N GLN A 297 -0.48 -34.95 2.54
CA GLN A 297 -0.70 -36.08 1.63
C GLN A 297 0.45 -36.35 0.64
N ASP A 298 1.38 -35.40 0.46
CA ASP A 298 2.54 -35.59 -0.43
C ASP A 298 3.72 -36.20 0.34
N LYS A 299 3.95 -37.50 0.16
CA LYS A 299 5.17 -38.18 0.63
C LYS A 299 6.43 -37.73 -0.13
N ASP A 300 6.26 -37.08 -1.29
CA ASP A 300 7.34 -36.63 -2.15
C ASP A 300 7.87 -35.24 -1.76
N HIS A 301 9.04 -35.22 -1.12
CA HIS A 301 9.73 -34.00 -0.71
C HIS A 301 10.01 -33.02 -1.87
N LEU A 302 10.28 -33.50 -3.09
CA LEU A 302 10.52 -32.63 -4.24
C LEU A 302 9.25 -31.92 -4.74
N ARG A 303 8.11 -32.65 -4.79
CA ARG A 303 6.83 -32.09 -5.25
C ARG A 303 6.30 -31.03 -4.31
N SER A 304 6.45 -31.23 -2.99
CA SER A 304 6.01 -30.25 -1.99
C SER A 304 6.84 -28.96 -2.02
N ARG A 305 8.13 -29.04 -2.38
CA ARG A 305 9.01 -27.87 -2.61
C ARG A 305 8.62 -27.11 -3.87
N GLY A 306 8.42 -27.80 -4.99
CA GLY A 306 7.97 -27.17 -6.25
C GLY A 306 6.64 -26.42 -6.11
N LYS A 307 5.66 -27.04 -5.44
CA LYS A 307 4.38 -26.37 -5.11
C LYS A 307 4.58 -25.12 -4.25
N SER A 308 5.49 -25.16 -3.28
CA SER A 308 5.84 -24.00 -2.44
C SER A 308 6.41 -22.85 -3.26
N MET A 309 7.33 -23.15 -4.18
CA MET A 309 7.97 -22.15 -5.04
C MET A 309 6.94 -21.46 -5.93
N VAL A 310 6.11 -22.23 -6.63
CA VAL A 310 5.09 -21.68 -7.53
C VAL A 310 4.10 -20.81 -6.76
N ARG A 311 3.65 -21.27 -5.58
CA ARG A 311 2.75 -20.49 -4.71
C ARG A 311 3.40 -19.18 -4.26
N SER A 312 4.66 -19.23 -3.82
CA SER A 312 5.40 -18.02 -3.42
C SER A 312 5.57 -17.03 -4.57
N VAL A 313 5.94 -17.51 -5.76
CA VAL A 313 6.10 -16.65 -6.95
C VAL A 313 4.77 -15.99 -7.31
N LEU A 314 3.67 -16.74 -7.29
CA LEU A 314 2.35 -16.22 -7.62
C LEU A 314 1.88 -15.16 -6.61
N SER A 315 2.11 -15.43 -5.32
CA SER A 315 1.85 -14.53 -4.21
C SER A 315 2.66 -13.21 -4.36
N LEU A 316 3.94 -13.31 -4.66
CA LEU A 316 4.81 -12.16 -4.91
C LEU A 316 4.39 -11.36 -6.15
N ALA A 317 4.08 -12.04 -7.25
CA ALA A 317 3.60 -11.42 -8.48
C ALA A 317 2.30 -10.64 -8.25
N GLY A 318 1.37 -11.20 -7.48
CA GLY A 318 0.12 -10.53 -7.13
C GLY A 318 0.31 -9.35 -6.17
N GLY A 319 1.22 -9.47 -5.20
CA GLY A 319 1.58 -8.34 -4.33
C GLY A 319 2.22 -7.17 -5.10
N LEU A 320 3.06 -7.47 -6.09
CA LEU A 320 3.60 -6.48 -7.02
C LEU A 320 2.49 -5.85 -7.87
N ALA A 321 1.60 -6.68 -8.43
CA ALA A 321 0.48 -6.21 -9.23
C ALA A 321 -0.46 -5.29 -8.43
N LEU A 322 -0.72 -5.60 -7.16
CA LEU A 322 -1.53 -4.75 -6.27
C LEU A 322 -0.91 -3.37 -6.10
N LYS A 323 0.37 -3.32 -5.71
CA LYS A 323 1.09 -2.06 -5.48
C LYS A 323 1.22 -1.24 -6.77
N TRP A 324 1.46 -1.91 -7.89
CA TRP A 324 1.46 -1.30 -9.21
C TRP A 324 0.11 -0.71 -9.59
N ALA A 325 -0.97 -1.48 -9.43
CA ALA A 325 -2.32 -1.06 -9.78
C ALA A 325 -2.77 0.15 -8.94
N ILE A 326 -2.56 0.11 -7.61
CA ILE A 326 -2.94 1.21 -6.71
C ILE A 326 -2.18 2.50 -7.04
N THR A 327 -0.85 2.41 -7.22
CA THR A 327 -0.01 3.58 -7.54
C THR A 327 -0.33 4.19 -8.90
N HIS A 328 -0.63 3.38 -9.92
CA HIS A 328 -0.94 3.89 -11.25
C HIS A 328 -2.40 4.35 -11.39
N ALA A 329 -3.32 3.76 -10.62
CA ALA A 329 -4.72 4.19 -10.57
C ALA A 329 -4.87 5.64 -10.07
N GLY A 330 -3.96 6.11 -9.21
CA GLY A 330 -3.95 7.50 -8.74
C GLY A 330 -3.80 8.55 -9.83
N ARG A 331 -3.02 8.25 -10.88
CA ARG A 331 -2.85 9.15 -12.03
C ARG A 331 -4.16 9.32 -12.80
N GLN A 332 -4.86 8.22 -13.04
CA GLN A 332 -6.16 8.24 -13.71
C GLN A 332 -7.25 8.88 -12.84
N SER A 333 -7.19 8.63 -11.54
CA SER A 333 -8.11 9.23 -10.58
C SER A 333 -7.96 10.74 -10.47
N ALA A 334 -6.76 11.29 -10.66
CA ALA A 334 -6.52 12.73 -10.62
C ALA A 334 -7.10 13.46 -11.85
N ASP A 335 -7.21 12.77 -12.98
CA ASP A 335 -7.81 13.31 -14.21
C ASP A 335 -9.35 13.29 -14.18
N ASP A 336 -9.95 12.48 -13.30
CA ASP A 336 -11.40 12.42 -13.14
C ASP A 336 -11.91 13.60 -12.31
N VAL A 337 -12.46 14.59 -13.02
CA VAL A 337 -13.03 15.81 -12.45
C VAL A 337 -14.19 15.50 -11.50
N GLN A 338 -15.04 14.52 -11.84
CA GLN A 338 -16.21 14.18 -11.02
C GLN A 338 -15.80 13.47 -9.74
N ALA A 339 -14.87 12.52 -9.84
CA ALA A 339 -14.31 11.87 -8.65
C ALA A 339 -13.63 12.89 -7.72
N THR A 340 -12.90 13.85 -8.29
CA THR A 340 -12.24 14.91 -7.52
C THR A 340 -13.23 15.83 -6.82
N ARG A 341 -14.26 16.32 -7.54
CA ARG A 341 -15.32 17.14 -6.95
C ARG A 341 -16.06 16.41 -5.85
N ASN A 342 -16.40 15.15 -6.09
CA ASN A 342 -17.03 14.33 -5.08
C ASN A 342 -16.11 14.18 -3.87
N ALA A 343 -14.81 13.95 -4.05
CA ALA A 343 -13.85 13.87 -2.96
C ALA A 343 -13.76 15.12 -2.10
N THR A 344 -13.90 16.31 -2.69
CA THR A 344 -13.90 17.59 -1.97
C THR A 344 -15.24 17.97 -1.35
N ARG A 345 -16.35 17.27 -1.68
CA ARG A 345 -17.66 17.60 -1.09
C ARG A 345 -17.65 17.33 0.41
N PRO A 346 -18.21 18.24 1.23
CA PRO A 346 -18.34 18.03 2.66
C PRO A 346 -19.12 16.74 2.92
N ASN A 347 -18.57 15.90 3.78
CA ASN A 347 -19.15 14.61 4.13
C ASN A 347 -19.18 14.52 5.66
N LYS A 348 -20.27 13.98 6.21
CA LYS A 348 -20.46 13.83 7.66
C LYS A 348 -19.38 12.97 8.33
N GLY A 349 -18.69 12.12 7.55
CA GLY A 349 -17.58 11.29 8.02
C GLY A 349 -16.18 11.86 7.76
N ALA A 350 -16.06 13.10 7.27
CA ALA A 350 -14.75 13.75 7.09
C ALA A 350 -14.28 14.38 8.40
N SER A 351 -12.99 14.22 8.74
CA SER A 351 -12.40 14.82 9.94
C SER A 351 -12.50 16.35 9.87
N GLY A 352 -13.14 16.98 10.85
CA GLY A 352 -13.37 18.43 10.89
C GLY A 352 -14.72 18.89 10.31
N TRP A 353 -15.64 17.96 10.01
CA TRP A 353 -17.03 18.30 9.72
C TRP A 353 -17.79 18.54 11.03
N ASP A 354 -17.89 19.80 11.46
CA ASP A 354 -18.88 20.21 12.45
C ASP A 354 -20.14 20.68 11.71
N PRO A 355 -21.32 20.11 12.01
CA PRO A 355 -22.57 20.73 11.62
C PRO A 355 -22.73 21.99 12.49
N ALA A 356 -22.35 23.14 11.94
CA ALA A 356 -22.73 24.45 12.48
C ALA A 356 -24.25 24.64 12.40
#